data_AF-A0A7S2MSC9-F1
#
_entry.id   AF-A0A7S2MSC9-F1
#
_cell.length_a   1.000
_cell.length_b   1.000
_cell.length_c   1.000
_cell.angle_alpha   90.00
_cell.angle_beta   90.00
_cell.angle_gamma   90.00
#
_symmetry.space_group_name_H-M   'P 1'
#
loop_
_entity.id
_entity.type
_entity.pdbx_description
1 polymer ?
#
loop_
_entity_poly.entity_id
_entity_poly.type
_entity_poly.pdbx_seq_one_letter_code
_entity_poly.pdbx_strand_id
1 'polypeptide(L)'
;GISIGGEPLPFCEQGDCVAIADTGTSLIGAPRAIGQRLHWLLARKVPDNPSEIDCRTFAGPDFVFDLGDGVKVTVGPEDYSRPTAMKVMQSKTNTSQVVCRASLLPVDEDEVLGPKAFILGEPVLRKYYTAYDWRQKRVGFAQAVQPAVDPAVAPRHRIVGAPPPEAPTPTVVYI
;
A
#
# COMPACT_ATOMS: atom_id res chain seq x y z
N GLY A 1 -5.48 12.34 11.18
CA GLY A 1 -4.41 11.84 12.06
C GLY A 1 -3.77 10.59 11.48
N ILE A 2 -2.63 10.15 12.01
CA ILE A 2 -1.93 8.93 11.58
C ILE A 2 -1.50 8.13 12.79
N SER A 3 -1.63 6.80 12.76
CA SER A 3 -1.06 5.90 13.76
C SER A 3 -0.45 4.65 13.15
N ILE A 4 0.53 4.07 13.84
CA ILE A 4 1.17 2.79 13.46
C ILE A 4 1.13 1.86 14.68
N GLY A 5 0.57 0.66 14.51
CA GLY A 5 0.47 -0.33 15.59
C GLY A 5 -0.34 0.16 16.80
N GLY A 6 -1.31 1.05 16.57
CA GLY A 6 -2.08 1.71 17.63
C GLY A 6 -1.46 3.01 18.18
N GLU A 7 -0.19 3.28 17.90
CA GLU A 7 0.52 4.46 18.41
C GLU A 7 0.36 5.66 17.47
N PRO A 8 -0.22 6.80 17.93
CA PRO A 8 -0.31 8.01 17.13
C PRO A 8 1.06 8.59 16.74
N LEU A 9 1.17 9.11 15.52
CA LEU A 9 2.38 9.79 15.06
C LEU A 9 2.28 11.31 15.27
N PRO A 10 3.29 11.95 15.90
CA PRO A 10 3.34 13.39 16.09
C PRO A 10 3.76 14.09 14.79
N PHE A 11 2.88 14.08 13.80
CA PHE A 11 3.12 14.67 12.47
C PHE A 11 1.88 15.35 11.90
N CYS A 12 0.71 14.72 12.03
CA CYS A 12 -0.59 15.21 11.56
C CYS A 12 -1.55 15.56 12.72
N GLU A 13 -1.00 15.92 13.88
CA GLU A 13 -1.79 16.14 15.11
C GLU A 13 -2.70 17.37 15.02
N GLN A 14 -2.30 18.36 14.22
CA GLN A 14 -3.03 19.60 14.02
C GLN A 14 -4.08 19.50 12.90
N GLY A 15 -4.25 18.32 12.29
CA GLY A 15 -5.12 18.14 11.13
C GLY A 15 -4.59 18.83 9.86
N ASP A 16 -3.30 19.11 9.81
CA ASP A 16 -2.61 19.86 8.77
C ASP A 16 -2.03 18.96 7.64
N CYS A 17 -2.32 17.67 7.70
CA CYS A 17 -1.97 16.73 6.63
C CYS A 17 -3.09 16.62 5.61
N VAL A 18 -2.69 16.47 4.35
CA VAL A 18 -3.60 16.21 3.23
C VAL A 18 -3.43 14.76 2.80
N ALA A 19 -4.53 14.08 2.48
CA ALA A 19 -4.51 12.74 1.90
C ALA A 19 -5.18 12.75 0.52
N ILE A 20 -4.54 12.13 -0.46
CA ILE A 20 -4.99 12.11 -1.85
C ILE A 20 -5.32 10.67 -2.23
N ALA A 21 -6.58 10.39 -2.55
CA ALA A 21 -6.98 9.09 -3.07
C ALA A 21 -6.67 8.99 -4.56
N ASP A 22 -5.56 8.33 -4.92
CA ASP A 22 -5.00 8.35 -6.26
C ASP A 22 -4.96 6.96 -6.89
N THR A 23 -5.82 6.73 -7.88
CA THR A 23 -5.89 5.49 -8.64
C THR A 23 -4.65 5.26 -9.53
N GLY A 24 -3.85 6.29 -9.79
CA GLY A 24 -2.64 6.22 -10.60
C GLY A 24 -1.38 5.80 -9.84
N THR A 25 -1.45 5.66 -8.52
CA THR A 25 -0.27 5.37 -7.69
C THR A 25 -0.31 3.94 -7.13
N SER A 26 0.76 3.17 -7.37
CA SER A 26 0.86 1.76 -6.92
C SER A 26 1.25 1.56 -5.45
N LEU A 27 1.64 2.62 -4.74
CA LEU A 27 2.18 2.53 -3.38
C LEU A 27 1.46 3.51 -2.44
N ILE A 28 1.73 3.42 -1.14
CA ILE A 28 1.40 4.51 -0.22
C ILE A 28 2.43 5.62 -0.41
N GLY A 29 1.97 6.81 -0.79
CA GLY A 29 2.82 8.01 -0.82
C GLY A 29 2.96 8.59 0.57
N ALA A 30 4.20 8.86 0.99
CA ALA A 30 4.50 9.47 2.27
C ALA A 30 5.46 10.67 2.09
N PRO A 31 5.24 11.78 2.84
CA PRO A 31 6.15 12.92 2.80
C PRO A 31 7.60 12.53 3.11
N ARG A 32 8.55 13.06 2.34
CA ARG A 32 9.98 12.83 2.59
C ARG A 32 10.38 13.18 4.02
N ALA A 33 9.78 14.23 4.59
CA ALA A 33 10.04 14.68 5.96
C ALA A 33 9.83 13.60 7.04
N ILE A 34 8.95 12.61 6.80
CA ILE A 34 8.68 11.52 7.75
C ILE A 34 8.97 10.12 7.17
N GLY A 35 9.32 10.01 5.90
CA GLY A 35 9.53 8.74 5.21
C GLY A 35 10.52 7.81 5.90
N GLN A 36 11.65 8.33 6.40
CA GLN A 36 12.63 7.52 7.13
C GLN A 36 12.04 6.96 8.43
N ARG A 37 11.28 7.77 9.17
CA ARG A 37 10.63 7.35 10.43
C ARG A 37 9.57 6.28 10.14
N LEU A 38 8.76 6.44 9.10
CA LEU A 38 7.77 5.44 8.70
C LEU A 38 8.45 4.13 8.29
N HIS A 39 9.54 4.18 7.51
CA HIS A 39 10.29 2.98 7.16
C HIS A 39 10.80 2.23 8.38
N TRP A 40 11.26 2.92 9.42
CA TRP A 40 11.67 2.29 10.67
C TRP A 40 10.50 1.66 11.45
N LEU A 41 9.40 2.38 11.58
CA LEU A 41 8.22 1.91 12.33
C LEU A 41 7.52 0.72 11.67
N LEU A 42 7.59 0.62 10.34
CA LEU A 42 6.98 -0.48 9.56
C LEU A 42 7.98 -1.60 9.23
N ALA A 43 9.27 -1.43 9.55
CA ALA A 43 10.28 -2.46 9.36
C ALA A 43 10.11 -3.56 10.40
N ARG A 44 10.19 -4.82 9.95
CA ARG A 44 10.08 -5.99 10.80
C ARG A 44 11.29 -6.87 10.59
N LYS A 45 12.05 -7.10 11.66
CA LYS A 45 13.18 -8.05 11.65
C LYS A 45 12.60 -9.47 11.63
N VAL A 46 13.05 -10.27 10.68
CA VAL A 46 12.65 -11.67 10.56
C VAL A 46 13.61 -12.51 11.39
N PRO A 47 13.13 -13.29 12.38
CA PRO A 47 13.96 -14.23 13.14
C PRO A 47 14.63 -15.27 12.22
N ASP A 48 15.73 -15.86 12.69
CA ASP A 48 16.43 -16.99 12.06
C ASP A 48 16.98 -16.78 10.63
N ASN A 49 16.79 -15.58 10.05
CA ASN A 49 17.30 -15.20 8.74
C ASN A 49 17.03 -16.23 7.61
N PRO A 50 15.76 -16.59 7.36
CA PRO A 50 15.42 -17.58 6.35
C PRO A 50 15.92 -17.14 4.97
N SER A 51 16.22 -18.13 4.10
CA SER A 51 16.62 -17.87 2.72
C SER A 51 15.48 -17.27 1.89
N GLU A 52 14.25 -17.69 2.17
CA GLU A 52 13.02 -17.26 1.49
C GLU A 52 11.93 -16.96 2.51
N ILE A 53 11.20 -15.87 2.29
CA ILE A 53 10.03 -15.46 3.07
C ILE A 53 9.17 -14.53 2.22
N ASP A 54 7.84 -14.61 2.38
CA ASP A 54 6.91 -13.62 1.88
C ASP A 54 6.55 -12.62 3.00
N CYS A 55 7.04 -11.38 2.87
CA CYS A 55 6.82 -10.34 3.86
C CYS A 55 5.36 -9.83 3.94
N ARG A 56 4.50 -10.22 3.00
CA ARG A 56 3.06 -9.94 3.05
C ARG A 56 2.34 -10.85 4.04
N THR A 57 2.86 -12.05 4.28
CA THR A 57 2.30 -12.99 5.26
C THR A 57 3.00 -12.88 6.62
N PHE A 58 4.05 -12.07 6.73
CA PHE A 58 4.77 -11.85 7.98
C PHE A 58 4.08 -10.77 8.82
N ALA A 59 3.72 -11.11 10.05
CA ALA A 59 3.00 -10.24 10.96
C ALA A 59 3.68 -8.86 11.13
N GLY A 60 2.87 -7.81 11.26
CA GLY A 60 3.32 -6.43 11.27
C GLY A 60 2.28 -5.49 11.85
N PRO A 61 2.69 -4.25 12.18
CA PRO A 61 1.76 -3.25 12.70
C PRO A 61 0.82 -2.76 11.61
N ASP A 62 -0.42 -2.44 12.01
CA ASP A 62 -1.34 -1.70 11.16
C ASP A 62 -0.85 -0.27 10.94
N PHE A 63 -1.03 0.25 9.74
CA PHE A 63 -0.81 1.66 9.42
C PHE A 63 -2.17 2.30 9.12
N VAL A 64 -2.59 3.23 9.98
CA VAL A 64 -3.94 3.78 10.01
C VAL A 64 -3.91 5.26 9.66
N PHE A 65 -4.77 5.64 8.72
CA PHE A 65 -5.09 7.03 8.43
C PHE A 65 -6.47 7.34 9.00
N ASP A 66 -6.51 8.29 9.93
CA ASP A 66 -7.74 8.88 10.44
C ASP A 66 -8.07 10.11 9.59
N LEU A 67 -9.11 10.00 8.76
CA LEU A 67 -9.52 11.03 7.82
C LEU A 67 -10.56 12.01 8.41
N GLY A 68 -10.87 11.89 9.70
CA GLY A 68 -11.93 12.66 10.34
C GLY A 68 -13.31 12.02 10.20
N ASP A 69 -14.30 12.57 10.93
CA ASP A 69 -15.71 12.15 10.89
C ASP A 69 -15.96 10.65 11.09
N GLY A 70 -15.08 10.00 11.87
CA GLY A 70 -15.14 8.56 12.13
C GLY A 70 -14.62 7.67 10.98
N VAL A 71 -14.16 8.26 9.89
CA VAL A 71 -13.60 7.53 8.74
C VAL A 71 -12.13 7.19 9.02
N LYS A 72 -11.88 5.89 9.20
CA LYS A 72 -10.53 5.33 9.34
C LYS A 72 -10.25 4.31 8.26
N VAL A 73 -9.13 4.47 7.59
CA VAL A 73 -8.61 3.53 6.59
C VAL A 73 -7.33 2.89 7.13
N THR A 74 -7.33 1.57 7.19
CA THR A 74 -6.26 0.77 7.81
C THR A 74 -5.64 -0.15 6.77
N VAL A 75 -4.33 -0.08 6.61
CA VAL A 75 -3.54 -0.94 5.72
C VAL A 75 -2.60 -1.80 6.55
N GLY A 76 -2.65 -3.10 6.30
CA GLY A 76 -1.87 -4.10 7.04
C GLY A 76 -0.58 -4.46 6.31
N PRO A 77 0.29 -5.28 6.93
CA PRO A 77 1.52 -5.77 6.31
C PRO A 77 1.30 -6.46 4.97
N GLU A 78 0.15 -7.10 4.77
CA GLU A 78 -0.25 -7.71 3.51
C GLU A 78 -0.38 -6.69 2.36
N ASP A 79 -0.72 -5.44 2.68
CA ASP A 79 -1.01 -4.38 1.72
C ASP A 79 0.23 -3.49 1.44
N TYR A 80 0.99 -3.15 2.49
CA TYR A 80 2.10 -2.19 2.35
C TYR A 80 3.47 -2.84 2.04
N SER A 81 3.60 -4.17 2.13
CA SER A 81 4.89 -4.87 2.01
C SER A 81 5.20 -5.33 0.60
N ARG A 82 6.49 -5.36 0.23
CA ARG A 82 6.92 -6.21 -0.89
C ARG A 82 6.89 -7.68 -0.46
N PRO A 83 6.70 -8.64 -1.39
CA PRO A 83 6.85 -10.06 -1.06
C PRO A 83 8.27 -10.37 -0.59
N THR A 84 9.29 -9.89 -1.33
CA THR A 84 10.69 -10.20 -1.05
C THR A 84 11.26 -9.37 0.11
N ALA A 85 11.88 -10.06 1.08
CA ALA A 85 12.63 -9.42 2.16
C ALA A 85 13.98 -8.84 1.70
N MET A 86 14.52 -7.91 2.48
CA MET A 86 15.88 -7.39 2.30
C MET A 86 16.85 -8.06 3.27
N LYS A 87 18.05 -8.38 2.80
CA LYS A 87 19.18 -8.76 3.66
C LYS A 87 20.02 -7.52 3.95
N VAL A 88 20.08 -7.13 5.21
CA VAL A 88 20.87 -5.98 5.68
C VAL A 88 22.10 -6.51 6.40
N MET A 89 23.29 -6.10 5.96
CA MET A 89 24.54 -6.46 6.61
C MET A 89 24.78 -5.51 7.80
N GLN A 90 25.00 -6.06 8.99
CA GLN A 90 25.38 -5.28 10.17
C GLN A 90 26.89 -5.22 10.27
N SER A 91 27.50 -4.11 9.84
CA SER A 91 28.96 -3.95 9.78
C SER A 91 29.67 -4.16 11.12
N LYS A 92 28.99 -3.91 12.25
CA LYS A 92 29.58 -4.07 13.59
C LYS A 92 29.68 -5.53 14.04
N THR A 93 28.74 -6.38 13.64
CA THR A 93 28.67 -7.79 14.06
C THR A 93 29.06 -8.75 12.94
N ASN A 94 29.25 -8.23 11.72
CA ASN A 94 29.46 -8.99 10.50
C ASN A 94 28.38 -10.06 10.26
N THR A 95 27.15 -9.79 10.73
CA THR A 95 25.99 -10.67 10.57
C THR A 95 25.00 -10.05 9.60
N SER A 96 24.30 -10.90 8.84
CA SER A 96 23.18 -10.46 8.02
C SER A 96 21.88 -10.53 8.81
N GLN A 97 20.97 -9.59 8.55
CA GLN A 97 19.63 -9.56 9.11
C GLN A 97 18.60 -9.51 7.97
N VAL A 98 17.68 -10.46 7.94
CA VAL A 98 16.52 -10.42 7.04
C VAL A 98 15.49 -9.45 7.63
N VAL A 99 15.04 -8.50 6.80
CA VAL A 99 14.10 -7.45 7.18
C VAL A 99 12.99 -7.35 6.15
N CYS A 100 11.76 -7.43 6.62
CA CYS A 100 10.58 -7.06 5.87
C CYS A 100 10.33 -5.56 6.01
N ARG A 101 10.25 -4.85 4.88
CA ARG A 101 10.06 -3.39 4.84
C ARG A 101 8.76 -3.00 4.15
N ALA A 102 8.25 -1.83 4.50
CA ALA A 102 7.18 -1.20 3.73
C ALA A 102 7.69 -0.66 2.39
N SER A 103 6.82 -0.68 1.38
CA SER A 103 6.98 0.01 0.12
C SER A 103 6.25 1.34 0.17
N LEU A 104 7.00 2.40 0.42
CA LEU A 104 6.49 3.76 0.43
C LEU A 104 7.04 4.50 -0.79
N LEU A 105 6.19 5.29 -1.43
CA LEU A 105 6.59 6.25 -2.45
C LEU A 105 6.95 7.57 -1.75
N PRO A 106 8.18 8.09 -1.88
CA PRO A 106 8.48 9.40 -1.34
C PRO A 106 7.69 10.48 -2.11
N VAL A 107 6.97 11.31 -1.36
CA VAL A 107 6.24 12.47 -1.88
C VAL A 107 7.06 13.71 -1.56
N ASP A 108 7.41 14.44 -2.61
CA ASP A 108 8.06 15.73 -2.53
C ASP A 108 7.07 16.80 -2.06
N GLU A 109 7.61 17.87 -1.47
CA GLU A 109 6.79 19.04 -1.15
C GLU A 109 6.25 19.66 -2.44
N ASP A 110 4.99 20.04 -2.40
CA ASP A 110 4.27 20.64 -3.52
C ASP A 110 3.68 21.98 -3.06
N GLU A 111 3.73 23.00 -3.92
CA GLU A 111 3.26 24.35 -3.57
C GLU A 111 1.74 24.39 -3.27
N VAL A 112 0.97 23.47 -3.83
CA VAL A 112 -0.49 23.40 -3.69
C VAL A 112 -0.90 22.45 -2.56
N LEU A 113 -0.28 21.28 -2.48
CA LEU A 113 -0.63 20.22 -1.51
C LEU A 113 0.12 20.37 -0.17
N GLY A 114 1.22 21.13 -0.16
CA GLY A 114 2.06 21.37 1.00
C GLY A 114 3.00 20.21 1.35
N PRO A 115 3.83 20.37 2.39
CA PRO A 115 4.87 19.39 2.75
C PRO A 115 4.35 18.13 3.45
N LYS A 116 3.04 18.05 3.73
CA LYS A 116 2.43 16.98 4.53
C LYS A 116 1.37 16.17 3.76
N ALA A 117 1.56 16.05 2.45
CA ALA A 117 0.69 15.28 1.56
C ALA A 117 1.01 13.78 1.60
N PHE A 118 0.00 12.97 1.85
CA PHE A 118 0.02 11.51 1.70
C PHE A 118 -0.77 11.11 0.46
N ILE A 119 -0.34 10.02 -0.19
CA ILE A 119 -1.08 9.43 -1.31
C ILE A 119 -1.62 8.07 -0.87
N LEU A 120 -2.94 7.94 -0.87
CA LEU A 120 -3.66 6.70 -0.67
C LEU A 120 -3.78 5.99 -2.03
N GLY A 121 -2.71 5.28 -2.41
CA GLY A 121 -2.64 4.52 -3.65
C GLY A 121 -3.23 3.12 -3.54
N GLU A 122 -2.77 2.23 -4.42
CA GLU A 122 -3.24 0.85 -4.57
C GLU A 122 -3.45 0.09 -3.24
N PRO A 123 -2.55 0.14 -2.23
CA PRO A 123 -2.75 -0.59 -0.97
C PRO A 123 -4.05 -0.24 -0.24
N VAL A 124 -4.49 1.02 -0.31
CA VAL A 124 -5.78 1.45 0.28
C VAL A 124 -6.92 1.11 -0.67
N LEU A 125 -6.78 1.44 -1.96
CA LEU A 125 -7.86 1.33 -2.95
C LEU A 125 -8.24 -0.13 -3.30
N ARG A 126 -7.35 -1.09 -3.02
CA ARG A 126 -7.68 -2.53 -3.13
C ARG A 126 -8.47 -3.05 -1.93
N LYS A 127 -8.21 -2.49 -0.76
CA LYS A 127 -8.84 -2.91 0.51
C LYS A 127 -10.19 -2.22 0.72
N TYR A 128 -10.31 -0.99 0.22
CA TYR A 128 -11.51 -0.17 0.33
C TYR A 128 -12.02 0.21 -1.06
N TYR A 129 -13.30 -0.07 -1.32
CA TYR A 129 -14.01 0.51 -2.45
C TYR A 129 -14.08 2.03 -2.25
N THR A 130 -13.67 2.77 -3.28
CA THR A 130 -13.59 4.23 -3.23
C THR A 130 -14.56 4.85 -4.23
N ALA A 131 -15.45 5.71 -3.74
CA ALA A 131 -16.39 6.45 -4.57
C ALA A 131 -16.01 7.93 -4.62
N TYR A 132 -15.92 8.49 -5.83
CA TYR A 132 -15.59 9.89 -6.07
C TYR A 132 -16.86 10.67 -6.44
N ASP A 133 -17.40 11.46 -5.51
CA ASP A 133 -18.59 12.28 -5.73
C ASP A 133 -18.15 13.69 -6.16
N TRP A 134 -17.99 13.87 -7.47
CA TRP A 134 -17.60 15.14 -8.06
C TRP A 134 -18.62 16.26 -7.81
N ARG A 135 -19.90 15.92 -7.69
CA ARG A 135 -20.98 16.90 -7.50
C ARG A 135 -20.91 17.51 -6.10
N GLN A 136 -20.67 16.69 -5.09
CA GLN A 136 -20.58 17.12 -3.69
C GLN A 136 -19.13 17.33 -3.21
N LYS A 137 -18.13 17.15 -4.07
CA LYS A 137 -16.70 17.33 -3.77
C LYS A 137 -16.22 16.50 -2.58
N ARG A 138 -16.60 15.22 -2.55
CA ARG A 138 -16.23 14.30 -1.47
C ARG A 138 -15.79 12.94 -2.00
N VAL A 139 -15.03 12.23 -1.18
CA VAL A 139 -14.59 10.86 -1.43
C VAL A 139 -15.15 9.97 -0.33
N GLY A 140 -15.75 8.85 -0.71
CA GLY A 140 -16.29 7.85 0.22
C GLY A 140 -15.47 6.56 0.17
N PHE A 141 -15.33 5.92 1.33
CA PHE A 141 -14.66 4.62 1.47
C PHE A 141 -15.61 3.60 2.10
N ALA A 142 -15.61 2.39 1.56
CA ALA A 142 -16.28 1.24 2.16
C ALA A 142 -15.35 0.02 2.05
N GLN A 143 -15.43 -0.95 2.96
CA GLN A 143 -14.64 -2.16 2.85
C GLN A 143 -14.96 -2.88 1.52
N ALA A 144 -13.94 -3.20 0.73
CA ALA A 144 -14.12 -3.92 -0.51
C ALA A 144 -14.42 -5.40 -0.24
N VAL A 145 -15.30 -5.99 -1.05
CA VAL A 145 -15.50 -7.45 -1.05
C VAL A 145 -14.24 -8.08 -1.63
N GLN A 146 -13.48 -8.77 -0.79
CA GLN A 146 -12.34 -9.56 -1.24
C GLN A 146 -12.84 -10.87 -1.83
N PRO A 147 -12.28 -11.35 -2.97
CA PRO A 147 -12.64 -12.65 -3.50
C PRO A 147 -12.37 -13.73 -2.45
N ALA A 148 -13.31 -14.67 -2.30
CA ALA A 148 -13.12 -15.81 -1.41
C ALA A 148 -11.81 -16.52 -1.81
N VAL A 149 -10.92 -16.72 -0.84
CA VAL A 149 -9.75 -17.58 -1.03
C VAL A 149 -10.30 -19.00 -1.07
N ASP A 150 -10.63 -19.48 -2.26
CA ASP A 150 -10.87 -20.89 -2.48
C ASP A 150 -9.50 -21.57 -2.61
N PRO A 151 -9.06 -22.37 -1.62
CA PRO A 151 -7.75 -23.01 -1.66
C PRO A 151 -7.61 -23.99 -2.84
N ALA A 152 -8.72 -24.37 -3.50
CA ALA A 152 -8.72 -25.23 -4.68
C ALA A 152 -8.67 -24.47 -6.02
N VAL A 153 -8.83 -23.14 -6.03
CA VAL A 153 -8.89 -22.34 -7.27
C VAL A 153 -7.72 -21.38 -7.30
N ALA A 154 -6.73 -21.68 -8.14
CA ALA A 154 -5.64 -20.74 -8.44
C ALA A 154 -6.23 -19.37 -8.81
N PRO A 155 -5.65 -18.26 -8.32
CA PRO A 155 -6.20 -16.93 -8.55
C PRO A 155 -6.23 -16.62 -10.04
N ARG A 156 -7.41 -16.76 -10.65
CA ARG A 156 -7.65 -16.33 -12.03
C ARG A 156 -8.03 -14.87 -11.96
N HIS A 157 -7.08 -13.98 -12.24
CA HIS A 157 -7.42 -12.58 -12.55
C HIS A 157 -8.35 -12.59 -13.77
N ARG A 158 -9.65 -12.43 -13.52
CA ARG A 158 -10.64 -12.27 -14.59
C ARG A 158 -10.56 -10.83 -15.07
N ILE A 159 -9.66 -10.56 -16.01
CA ILE A 159 -9.60 -9.26 -16.68
C ILE A 159 -10.88 -9.13 -17.50
N VAL A 160 -11.78 -8.26 -17.07
CA VAL A 160 -13.00 -7.93 -17.81
C VAL A 160 -12.55 -7.26 -19.12
N GLY A 161 -12.80 -7.91 -20.25
CA GLY A 161 -12.32 -7.46 -21.57
C GLY A 161 -10.96 -8.02 -22.00
N ALA A 162 -10.41 -9.03 -21.30
CA ALA A 162 -9.28 -9.78 -21.86
C ALA A 162 -9.64 -10.33 -23.24
N PRO A 163 -8.70 -10.26 -24.22
CA PRO A 163 -8.86 -10.97 -25.47
C PRO A 163 -9.13 -12.45 -25.17
N PRO A 164 -9.95 -13.14 -25.98
CA PRO A 164 -10.08 -14.58 -25.88
C PRO A 164 -8.69 -15.25 -25.88
N PRO A 165 -8.51 -16.34 -25.12
CA PRO A 165 -7.23 -17.04 -25.05
C PRO A 165 -6.81 -17.63 -26.42
N GLU A 166 -7.78 -17.85 -27.30
CA GLU A 166 -7.50 -18.12 -28.72
C GLU A 166 -7.35 -16.81 -29.49
N ALA A 167 -6.22 -16.68 -30.18
CA ALA A 167 -6.05 -15.64 -31.18
C ALA A 167 -7.16 -15.77 -32.23
N PRO A 168 -7.83 -14.67 -32.63
CA PRO A 168 -8.82 -14.74 -33.69
C PRO A 168 -8.18 -15.29 -34.95
N THR A 169 -8.90 -16.17 -35.66
CA THR A 169 -8.43 -16.72 -36.93
C THR A 169 -8.16 -15.56 -37.90
N PRO A 170 -6.96 -15.46 -38.50
CA PRO A 170 -6.64 -14.36 -39.39
C PRO A 170 -7.62 -14.36 -40.56
N THR A 171 -8.35 -13.27 -40.73
CA THR A 171 -9.21 -13.06 -41.90
C THR A 171 -8.32 -12.53 -43.02
N VAL A 172 -8.06 -13.36 -44.03
CA VAL A 172 -7.36 -12.91 -45.24
C VAL A 172 -8.33 -12.05 -46.04
N VAL A 173 -8.04 -10.74 -46.08
CA VAL A 173 -8.76 -9.80 -46.94
C VAL A 173 -7.98 -9.68 -48.24
N TYR A 174 -8.60 -10.09 -49.35
CA TYR A 174 -8.07 -9.86 -50.68
C TYR A 174 -8.50 -8.45 -51.14
N ILE A 175 -7.55 -7.70 -51.69
CA ILE A 175 -7.77 -6.40 -52.33
C ILE A 175 -7.98 -6.63 -53.83
#